data_AF-A0A1Y0IPQ2-F1
#
_entry.id   AF-A0A1Y0IPQ2-F1
#
_cell.length_a   1.000
_cell.length_b   1.000
_cell.length_c   1.000
_cell.angle_alpha   90.00
_cell.angle_beta   90.00
_cell.angle_gamma   90.00
#
_symmetry.space_group_name_H-M   'P 1'
#
loop_
_entity.id
_entity.type
_entity.pdbx_description
1 polymer ?
#
loop_
_entity_poly.entity_id
_entity_poly.type
_entity_poly.pdbx_seq_one_letter_code
_entity_poly.pdbx_strand_id
1 'polypeptide(L)'
;MELEEETVSFLIFGYSAVMIFAVAVVIRLWVQSKDSDYTWLLLHFLLFTVGVAIWLNRIGQPDPSLRPDGGAMLSEENSLFIGIAGLVWAMSMFALLIGVYRVAQNRRTQA
;
A
#
# COMPACT_ATOMS: atom_id res chain seq x y z
N MET A 1 2.28 -25.24 -6.63
CA MET A 1 2.97 -24.80 -5.40
C MET A 1 1.90 -24.39 -4.40
N GLU A 2 1.43 -25.33 -3.56
CA GLU A 2 0.34 -25.03 -2.60
C GLU A 2 0.82 -24.14 -1.44
N LEU A 3 2.11 -24.21 -1.10
CA LEU A 3 2.69 -23.49 0.04
C LEU A 3 2.88 -21.98 -0.22
N GLU A 4 3.16 -21.58 -1.46
CA GLU A 4 3.25 -20.15 -1.83
C GLU A 4 1.87 -19.47 -1.87
N GLU A 5 0.85 -20.19 -2.35
CA GLU A 5 -0.52 -19.70 -2.41
C GLU A 5 -1.10 -19.49 -1.00
N GLU A 6 -0.85 -20.42 -0.07
CA GLU A 6 -1.25 -20.27 1.33
C GLU A 6 -0.54 -19.09 2.02
N THR A 7 0.76 -18.91 1.76
CA THR A 7 1.55 -17.81 2.34
C THR A 7 1.06 -16.44 1.86
N VAL A 8 0.77 -16.29 0.56
CA VAL A 8 0.23 -15.05 -0.02
C VAL A 8 -1.17 -14.77 0.53
N SER A 9 -1.99 -15.80 0.73
CA SER A 9 -3.32 -15.67 1.34
C SER A 9 -3.26 -15.13 2.77
N PHE A 10 -2.38 -15.68 3.62
CA PHE A 10 -2.16 -15.17 4.97
C PHE A 10 -1.66 -13.72 4.98
N LEU A 11 -0.77 -13.37 4.04
CA LEU A 11 -0.27 -12.01 3.90
C LEU A 11 -1.38 -11.02 3.51
N ILE A 12 -2.23 -11.38 2.53
CA ILE A 12 -3.40 -10.58 2.14
C ILE A 12 -4.33 -10.38 3.34
N PHE A 13 -4.60 -11.44 4.09
CA PHE A 13 -5.48 -11.36 5.26
C PHE A 13 -4.92 -10.43 6.34
N GLY A 14 -3.67 -10.64 6.75
CA GLY A 14 -3.01 -9.81 7.76
C GLY A 14 -2.90 -8.34 7.35
N TYR A 15 -2.51 -8.09 6.10
CA TYR A 15 -2.48 -6.75 5.51
C TYR A 15 -3.85 -6.07 5.56
N SER A 16 -4.89 -6.77 5.08
CA SER A 16 -6.25 -6.23 5.00
C SER A 16 -6.80 -5.88 6.37
N ALA A 17 -6.59 -6.75 7.37
CA ALA A 17 -7.05 -6.51 8.73
C ALA A 17 -6.41 -5.25 9.35
N VAL A 18 -5.09 -5.09 9.21
CA VAL A 18 -4.36 -3.92 9.72
C VAL A 18 -4.80 -2.65 8.99
N MET A 19 -4.95 -2.71 7.67
CA MET A 19 -5.35 -1.55 6.87
C MET A 19 -6.76 -1.07 7.18
N ILE A 20 -7.72 -1.99 7.30
CA ILE A 20 -9.10 -1.66 7.68
C ILE A 20 -9.11 -0.97 9.05
N PHE A 21 -8.36 -1.51 10.01
CA PHE A 21 -8.26 -0.91 11.35
C PHE A 21 -7.63 0.48 11.29
N ALA A 22 -6.52 0.66 10.58
CA ALA A 22 -5.83 1.94 10.45
C ALA A 22 -6.72 3.01 9.78
N VAL A 23 -7.39 2.66 8.69
CA VAL A 23 -8.34 3.54 8.00
C VAL A 23 -9.50 3.91 8.92
N ALA A 24 -10.07 2.96 9.66
CA ALA A 24 -11.15 3.22 10.61
C ALA A 24 -10.73 4.23 11.71
N VAL A 25 -9.50 4.09 12.23
CA VAL A 25 -8.94 5.04 13.22
C VAL A 25 -8.81 6.44 12.62
N VAL A 26 -8.25 6.56 11.41
CA VAL A 26 -8.08 7.87 10.75
C VAL A 26 -9.41 8.50 10.39
N ILE A 27 -10.40 7.73 9.91
CA ILE A 27 -11.76 8.23 9.67
C ILE A 27 -12.38 8.74 10.98
N ARG A 28 -12.25 7.99 12.07
CA ARG A 28 -12.75 8.44 13.38
C ARG A 28 -12.12 9.77 13.81
N LEU A 29 -10.79 9.91 13.68
CA LEU A 29 -10.08 11.14 13.99
C LEU A 29 -10.49 12.30 13.07
N TRP A 30 -10.72 12.03 11.79
CA TRP A 30 -11.19 13.01 10.83
C TRP A 30 -12.58 13.54 11.19
N VAL A 31 -13.54 12.66 11.49
CA VAL A 31 -14.90 13.05 11.87
C VAL A 31 -14.92 13.83 13.19
N GLN A 32 -14.06 13.48 14.14
CA GLN A 32 -13.96 14.17 15.44
C GLN A 32 -13.34 15.56 15.32
N SER A 33 -12.26 15.68 14.55
CA SER A 33 -11.55 16.96 14.38
C SER A 33 -12.21 17.88 13.36
N LYS A 34 -12.97 17.32 12.41
CA LYS A 34 -13.46 17.98 11.19
C LYS A 34 -12.34 18.65 10.37
N ASP A 35 -11.10 18.21 10.55
CA ASP A 35 -9.93 18.76 9.89
C ASP A 35 -9.72 18.05 8.55
N SER A 36 -9.69 18.80 7.45
CA SER A 36 -9.49 18.25 6.12
C SER A 36 -8.08 17.68 5.92
N ASP A 37 -7.12 17.95 6.80
CA ASP A 37 -5.75 17.44 6.67
C ASP A 37 -5.64 15.92 6.86
N TYR A 38 -6.62 15.28 7.51
CA TYR A 38 -6.71 13.82 7.57
C TYR A 38 -6.96 13.19 6.19
N THR A 39 -7.40 13.95 5.18
CA THR A 39 -7.54 13.45 3.80
C THR A 39 -6.20 13.03 3.18
N TRP A 40 -5.09 13.66 3.57
CA TRP A 40 -3.75 13.26 3.15
C TRP A 40 -3.35 11.88 3.69
N LEU A 41 -3.74 11.57 4.93
CA LEU A 41 -3.53 10.25 5.52
C LEU A 41 -4.38 9.18 4.82
N LEU A 42 -5.61 9.51 4.45
CA LEU A 42 -6.46 8.60 3.66
C LEU A 42 -5.89 8.38 2.25
N LEU A 43 -5.38 9.43 1.61
CA LEU A 43 -4.69 9.32 0.32
C LEU A 43 -3.44 8.44 0.42
N HIS A 44 -2.66 8.56 1.50
CA HIS A 44 -1.55 7.66 1.78
C HIS A 44 -2.01 6.20 1.81
N PHE A 45 -3.02 5.86 2.60
CA PHE A 45 -3.51 4.47 2.69
C PHE A 45 -4.03 3.93 1.36
N LEU A 46 -4.69 4.77 0.55
CA LEU A 46 -5.14 4.40 -0.78
C LEU A 46 -3.96 4.06 -1.69
N LEU A 47 -2.98 4.97 -1.81
CA LEU A 47 -1.80 4.76 -2.66
C LEU A 47 -0.95 3.58 -2.18
N PHE A 48 -0.76 3.46 -0.85
CA PHE A 48 -0.05 2.34 -0.26
C PHE A 48 -0.72 1.02 -0.60
N THR A 49 -2.06 0.95 -0.53
CA THR A 49 -2.83 -0.23 -0.92
C THR A 49 -2.68 -0.57 -2.39
N VAL A 50 -2.67 0.43 -3.28
CA VAL A 50 -2.40 0.19 -4.71
C VAL A 50 -0.99 -0.36 -4.91
N GLY A 51 0.02 0.21 -4.24
CA GLY A 51 1.41 -0.28 -4.32
C GLY A 51 1.56 -1.72 -3.84
N VAL A 52 0.95 -2.05 -2.69
CA VAL A 52 0.93 -3.41 -2.14
C VAL A 52 0.17 -4.36 -3.05
N ALA A 53 -0.96 -3.97 -3.62
CA ALA A 53 -1.72 -4.82 -4.55
C ALA A 53 -0.93 -5.15 -5.81
N ILE A 54 -0.21 -4.18 -6.39
CA ILE A 54 0.70 -4.42 -7.53
C ILE A 54 1.78 -5.44 -7.14
N TRP A 55 2.35 -5.30 -5.94
CA TRP A 55 3.39 -6.21 -5.46
C TRP A 55 2.86 -7.63 -5.19
N LEU A 56 1.72 -7.76 -4.49
CA LEU A 56 1.06 -9.03 -4.18
C LEU A 56 0.63 -9.79 -5.45
N ASN A 57 0.13 -9.06 -6.47
CA ASN A 57 -0.24 -9.67 -7.74
C ASN A 57 0.96 -10.28 -8.47
N ARG A 58 2.18 -9.79 -8.22
CA ARG A 58 3.40 -10.29 -8.87
C ARG A 58 3.99 -11.48 -8.13
N ILE A 59 4.07 -11.43 -6.81
CA ILE A 59 4.60 -12.54 -6.01
C ILE A 59 3.64 -13.74 -5.98
N GLY A 60 2.34 -13.53 -6.20
CA GLY A 60 1.34 -14.59 -6.25
C GLY A 60 1.18 -15.27 -7.61
N GLN A 61 1.97 -14.92 -8.63
CA GLN A 61 1.91 -15.62 -9.92
C GLN A 61 2.62 -16.97 -9.81
N PRO A 62 2.02 -18.06 -10.32
CA PRO A 62 2.62 -19.39 -10.29
C PRO A 62 3.90 -19.43 -11.15
N ASP A 63 4.84 -20.26 -10.68
CA ASP A 63 6.18 -20.54 -11.21
C ASP A 63 6.45 -20.07 -12.67
N PRO A 64 7.41 -19.14 -12.86
CA PRO A 64 7.87 -18.68 -14.18
C PRO A 64 8.28 -19.81 -15.14
N SER A 65 8.62 -20.99 -14.63
CA SER A 65 9.04 -22.15 -15.42
C SER A 65 7.89 -22.91 -16.12
N LEU A 66 6.63 -22.63 -15.77
CA LEU A 66 5.45 -23.25 -16.39
C LEU A 66 4.89 -22.47 -17.59
N ARG A 67 5.50 -21.33 -17.94
CA ARG A 67 5.05 -20.46 -19.02
C ARG A 67 5.70 -20.83 -20.37
N PRO A 68 4.94 -20.96 -21.48
CA PRO A 68 5.47 -21.37 -22.79
C PRO A 68 6.46 -20.39 -23.42
N ASP A 69 6.53 -19.18 -22.89
CA ASP A 69 7.14 -17.96 -23.42
C ASP A 69 8.39 -17.57 -22.62
N GLY A 70 9.43 -18.42 -22.66
CA GLY A 70 10.84 -18.10 -22.39
C GLY A 70 11.16 -17.16 -21.21
N GLY A 71 11.58 -17.73 -20.08
CA GLY A 71 11.76 -17.04 -18.78
C GLY A 71 12.72 -15.83 -18.68
N ALA A 72 13.33 -15.36 -19.76
CA ALA A 72 14.13 -14.12 -19.78
C ALA A 72 13.25 -12.85 -19.82
N MET A 73 12.17 -12.84 -20.61
CA MET A 73 11.24 -11.68 -20.66
C MET A 73 10.50 -11.47 -19.32
N LEU A 74 10.30 -12.54 -18.56
CA LEU A 74 9.64 -12.48 -17.24
C LEU A 74 10.45 -11.70 -16.20
N SER A 75 11.79 -11.73 -16.26
CA SER A 75 12.63 -11.00 -15.30
C SER A 75 12.57 -9.48 -15.52
N GLU A 76 12.53 -9.03 -16.77
CA GLU A 76 12.42 -7.62 -17.11
C GLU A 76 11.06 -7.04 -16.70
N GLU A 77 9.98 -7.75 -17.02
CA GLU A 77 8.63 -7.35 -16.62
C GLU A 77 8.48 -7.32 -15.10
N ASN A 78 8.99 -8.33 -14.38
CA ASN A 78 8.91 -8.36 -12.93
C ASN A 78 9.66 -7.18 -12.28
N SER A 79 10.85 -6.86 -12.80
CA SER A 79 11.63 -5.70 -12.35
C SER A 79 10.88 -4.38 -12.58
N LEU A 80 10.19 -4.24 -13.71
CA LEU A 80 9.37 -3.07 -14.01
C LEU A 80 8.20 -2.92 -13.02
N PHE A 81 7.46 -4.00 -12.74
CA PHE A 81 6.34 -3.94 -11.79
C PHE A 81 6.80 -3.67 -10.36
N ILE A 82 7.93 -4.24 -9.94
CA ILE A 82 8.55 -3.91 -8.65
C ILE A 82 8.95 -2.43 -8.61
N GLY A 83 9.52 -1.90 -9.69
CA GLY A 83 9.83 -0.48 -9.82
C GLY A 83 8.60 0.42 -9.71
N ILE A 84 7.50 0.06 -10.38
CA ILE A 84 6.23 0.79 -10.30
C ILE A 84 5.65 0.71 -8.89
N ALA A 85 5.63 -0.47 -8.26
CA ALA A 85 5.18 -0.64 -6.88
C ALA A 85 6.00 0.22 -5.92
N GLY A 86 7.33 0.27 -6.09
CA GLY A 86 8.23 1.13 -5.33
C GLY A 86 7.96 2.63 -5.54
N LEU A 87 7.67 3.06 -6.78
CA LEU A 87 7.31 4.44 -7.06
C LEU A 87 5.98 4.84 -6.43
N VAL A 88 4.95 3.98 -6.53
CA VAL A 88 3.65 4.19 -5.89
C VAL A 88 3.79 4.25 -4.37
N TRP A 89 4.61 3.36 -3.79
CA TRP A 89 4.97 3.41 -2.38
C TRP A 89 5.63 4.74 -2.00
N ALA A 90 6.60 5.22 -2.79
CA ALA A 90 7.28 6.49 -2.52
C ALA A 90 6.30 7.67 -2.55
N MET A 91 5.40 7.72 -3.54
CA MET A 91 4.32 8.72 -3.59
C MET A 91 3.41 8.65 -2.36
N SER A 92 3.10 7.45 -1.88
CA SER A 92 2.33 7.28 -0.64
C SER A 92 3.05 7.87 0.58
N MET A 93 4.38 7.78 0.65
CA MET A 93 5.16 8.35 1.76
C MET A 93 5.11 9.87 1.77
N PHE A 94 5.12 10.53 0.60
CA PHE A 94 4.95 11.98 0.53
C PHE A 94 3.57 12.40 1.06
N ALA A 95 2.50 11.70 0.70
CA ALA A 95 1.17 11.97 1.23
C ALA A 95 1.11 11.80 2.76
N LEU A 96 1.77 10.76 3.29
CA LEU A 96 1.88 10.53 4.74
C LEU A 96 2.59 11.70 5.44
N LEU A 97 3.76 12.10 4.94
CA LEU A 97 4.54 13.19 5.52
C LEU A 97 3.77 14.51 5.53
N ILE A 98 3.08 14.83 4.43
CA ILE A 98 2.22 16.02 4.34
C ILE A 98 1.09 15.94 5.37
N GLY A 99 0.39 14.81 5.46
CA GLY A 99 -0.70 14.62 6.41
C GLY A 99 -0.26 14.77 7.85
N VAL A 100 0.84 14.11 8.24
CA VAL A 100 1.40 14.20 9.60
C VAL A 100 1.83 15.64 9.92
N TYR A 101 2.56 16.28 9.00
CA TYR A 101 3.04 17.64 9.21
C TYR A 101 1.89 18.63 9.43
N ARG A 102 0.86 18.57 8.58
CA ARG A 102 -0.28 19.48 8.66
C ARG A 102 -1.14 19.26 9.90
N VAL A 103 -1.45 17.99 10.22
CA VAL A 103 -2.19 17.65 11.45
C VAL A 103 -1.42 18.10 12.70
N ALA A 104 -0.09 17.94 12.71
CA ALA A 104 0.74 18.40 13.82
C ALA A 104 0.79 19.94 13.91
N GLN A 105 0.85 20.64 12.78
CA GLN A 105 0.85 22.10 12.74
C GLN A 105 -0.48 22.68 13.22
N ASN A 106 -1.62 22.15 12.78
CA ASN A 106 -2.95 22.62 13.21
C ASN A 106 -3.19 22.41 14.70
N ARG A 107 -2.67 21.32 15.28
CA ARG A 107 -2.74 21.10 16.73
C ARG A 107 -1.91 22.11 17.52
N ARG A 108 -0.77 22.57 16.97
CA ARG A 108 0.06 23.60 17.62
C ARG A 108 -0.56 24.99 17.55
N THR A 109 -1.31 25.32 16.50
CA THR A 109 -1.97 26.62 16.40
C THR A 109 -3.23 26.75 17.27
N GLN A 110 -3.80 25.63 17.72
CA GLN A 110 -4.96 25.57 18.61
C GLN A 110 -4.63 25.46 20.11
N ALA A 111 -3.35 25.28 20.46
CA ALA A 111 -2.85 25.16 21.84
C ALA A 111 -2.30 26.50 22.35
#